data_AF-A0A6C1NIN7-F1
#
_entry.id   AF-A0A6C1NIN7-F1
#
_cell.length_a   1.000
_cell.length_b   1.000
_cell.length_c   1.000
_cell.angle_alpha   90.00
_cell.angle_beta   90.00
_cell.angle_gamma   90.00
#
_symmetry.space_group_name_H-M   'P 1'
#
loop_
_entity.id
_entity.type
_entity.pdbx_description
1 polymer ?
#
loop_
_entity_poly.entity_id
_entity_poly.type
_entity_poly.pdbx_seq_one_letter_code
_entity_poly.pdbx_strand_id
1 'polypeptide(L)'
;MSDPGYRTEELDGFEILVGRSARDNDRLSLKTARPRDLWLHAHGFAGSHVVVRHPEGTGDVPRHVIERAAQLAAWHSKARGARGKISVHLCRAADVSKPRGAPPGQVRLRNFETVKVYPKE
;
A
#
# COMPACT_ATOMS: atom_id res chain seq x y z
N MET A 1 -9.62 11.54 19.79
CA MET A 1 -8.50 10.83 19.14
C MET A 1 -8.31 11.44 17.76
N SER A 2 -7.10 11.86 17.41
CA SER A 2 -6.77 12.48 16.12
C SER A 2 -6.97 11.47 14.98
N ASP A 3 -7.48 11.91 13.82
CA ASP A 3 -7.62 11.04 12.65
C ASP A 3 -6.25 10.49 12.23
N PRO A 4 -6.05 9.16 12.20
CA PRO A 4 -4.78 8.56 11.78
C PRO A 4 -4.47 8.78 10.30
N GLY A 5 -5.43 9.28 9.50
CA GLY A 5 -5.32 9.59 8.07
C GLY A 5 -5.24 8.38 7.15
N TYR A 6 -5.51 7.19 7.69
CA TYR A 6 -5.71 5.97 6.95
C TYR A 6 -6.98 5.25 7.42
N ARG A 7 -7.49 4.35 6.59
CA ARG A 7 -8.49 3.35 6.98
C ARG A 7 -7.78 2.05 7.33
N THR A 8 -8.37 1.25 8.20
CA THR A 8 -7.86 -0.08 8.55
C THR A 8 -8.90 -1.11 8.13
N GLU A 9 -8.44 -2.17 7.48
CA GLU A 9 -9.18 -3.40 7.25
C GLU A 9 -8.40 -4.54 7.90
N GLU A 10 -9.09 -5.51 8.50
CA GLU A 10 -8.45 -6.69 9.08
C GLU A 10 -8.83 -7.93 8.28
N LEU A 11 -7.85 -8.77 7.96
CA LEU A 11 -8.05 -10.05 7.29
C LEU A 11 -7.09 -11.09 7.83
N ASP A 12 -7.61 -12.18 8.37
CA ASP A 12 -6.86 -13.29 8.97
C ASP A 12 -5.79 -12.84 9.98
N GLY A 13 -6.13 -11.84 10.80
CA GLY A 13 -5.25 -11.28 11.82
C GLY A 13 -4.16 -10.33 11.29
N PHE A 14 -4.20 -9.98 10.00
CA PHE A 14 -3.36 -8.94 9.41
C PHE A 14 -4.12 -7.64 9.24
N GLU A 15 -3.52 -6.53 9.66
CA GLU A 15 -4.06 -5.19 9.42
C GLU A 15 -3.59 -4.67 8.06
N ILE A 16 -4.52 -4.20 7.24
CA ILE A 16 -4.30 -3.52 5.97
C ILE A 16 -4.67 -2.05 6.14
N LEU A 17 -3.67 -1.17 6.05
CA LEU A 17 -3.82 0.27 6.20
C LEU A 17 -3.90 0.93 4.82
N VAL A 18 -4.90 1.77 4.59
CA VAL A 18 -5.13 2.46 3.31
C VAL A 18 -5.10 3.97 3.51
N GLY A 19 -4.09 4.65 2.97
CA GLY A 19 -3.94 6.11 3.07
C GLY A 19 -5.10 6.88 2.41
N ARG A 20 -5.49 8.02 2.98
CA ARG A 20 -6.65 8.82 2.50
C ARG A 20 -6.28 10.01 1.62
N SER A 21 -5.04 10.49 1.70
CA SER A 21 -4.55 11.64 0.93
C SER A 21 -3.06 11.49 0.62
N ALA A 22 -2.52 12.35 -0.25
CA ALA A 22 -1.10 12.35 -0.57
C ALA A 22 -0.20 12.63 0.66
N ARG A 23 -0.65 13.50 1.59
CA ARG A 23 0.08 13.78 2.84
C ARG A 23 0.01 12.60 3.81
N ASP A 24 -1.14 11.93 3.86
CA ASP A 24 -1.30 10.73 4.69
C ASP A 24 -0.51 9.56 4.13
N ASN A 25 -0.42 9.44 2.80
CA ASN A 25 0.41 8.45 2.11
C ASN A 25 1.89 8.58 2.51
N ASP A 26 2.43 9.81 2.55
CA ASP A 26 3.79 10.07 3.04
C ASP A 26 3.96 9.58 4.48
N ARG A 27 3.05 9.99 5.37
CA ARG A 27 3.10 9.59 6.80
C ARG A 27 3.00 8.08 6.94
N LEU A 28 2.04 7.47 6.26
CA LEU A 28 1.80 6.04 6.27
C LEU A 28 3.05 5.28 5.83
N SER A 29 3.67 5.70 4.73
CA SER A 29 4.77 4.95 4.10
C SER A 29 6.12 5.17 4.78
N LEU A 30 6.34 6.35 5.36
CA LEU A 30 7.67 6.77 5.82
C LEU A 30 7.77 6.89 7.36
N LYS A 31 6.64 6.85 8.07
CA LYS A 31 6.57 7.03 9.53
C LYS A 31 5.76 5.96 10.24
N THR A 32 4.63 5.53 9.68
CA THR A 32 3.76 4.52 10.29
C THR A 32 4.21 3.09 9.96
N ALA A 33 4.52 2.84 8.69
CA ALA A 33 5.00 1.53 8.24
C ALA A 33 6.33 1.16 8.91
N ARG A 34 6.44 -0.10 9.30
CA ARG A 34 7.66 -0.70 9.85
C ARG A 34 8.43 -1.40 8.74
N PRO A 35 9.77 -1.56 8.87
CA PRO A 35 10.60 -2.10 7.80
C PRO A 35 10.15 -3.43 7.17
N ARG A 36 9.53 -4.33 7.97
CA ARG A 36 9.05 -5.65 7.53
C ARG A 36 7.65 -5.64 6.89
N ASP A 37 6.89 -4.55 7.08
CA ASP A 37 5.56 -4.42 6.51
C ASP A 37 5.63 -4.45 4.99
N LEU A 38 4.57 -4.94 4.36
CA LEU A 38 4.42 -4.86 2.92
C LEU A 38 3.82 -3.52 2.54
N TRP A 39 4.31 -2.93 1.47
CA TRP A 39 3.83 -1.68 0.89
C TRP A 39 3.36 -1.92 -0.53
N LEU A 40 2.20 -1.37 -0.88
CA LEU A 40 1.55 -1.55 -2.17
C LEU A 40 1.03 -0.23 -2.75
N HIS A 41 1.09 -0.11 -4.08
CA HIS A 41 0.53 1.02 -4.82
C HIS A 41 0.24 0.67 -6.29
N ALA A 42 -0.85 1.21 -6.84
CA ALA A 42 -1.22 1.01 -8.23
C ALA A 42 -0.18 1.63 -9.20
N HIS A 43 0.43 0.82 -10.06
CA HIS A 43 1.45 1.28 -10.99
C HIS A 43 0.86 2.20 -12.07
N GLY A 44 1.46 3.37 -12.27
CA GLY A 44 1.07 4.33 -13.31
C GLY A 44 -0.18 5.16 -12.98
N PHE A 45 -0.77 5.01 -11.79
CA PHE A 45 -1.96 5.75 -11.38
C PHE A 45 -1.70 6.50 -10.07
N ALA A 46 -2.27 7.70 -9.95
CA ALA A 46 -2.38 8.34 -8.64
C ALA A 46 -3.36 7.55 -7.76
N GLY A 47 -2.97 7.25 -6.52
CA GLY A 47 -3.82 6.51 -5.59
C GLY A 47 -3.30 6.46 -4.17
N SER A 48 -4.00 5.70 -3.33
CA SER A 48 -3.62 5.43 -1.96
C SER A 48 -2.39 4.54 -1.87
N HIS A 49 -1.52 4.84 -0.91
CA HIS A 49 -0.52 3.88 -0.46
C HIS A 49 -1.21 2.90 0.48
N VAL A 50 -0.92 1.61 0.31
CA VAL A 50 -1.48 0.54 1.13
C VAL A 50 -0.35 -0.17 1.86
N VAL A 51 -0.56 -0.47 3.14
CA VAL A 51 0.43 -1.17 3.97
C VAL A 51 -0.20 -2.37 4.64
N VAL A 52 0.39 -3.56 4.49
CA VAL A 52 0.02 -4.73 5.28
C VAL A 52 0.99 -4.84 6.45
N ARG A 53 0.46 -4.76 7.67
CA ARG A 53 1.24 -4.87 8.90
C ARG A 53 1.78 -6.28 9.03
N HIS A 54 3.09 -6.40 9.25
CA HIS A 54 3.78 -7.68 9.34
C HIS A 54 4.64 -7.71 10.62
N PRO A 55 4.01 -7.95 11.78
CA PRO A 55 4.70 -7.94 13.06
C PRO A 55 5.70 -9.10 13.16
N GLU A 56 6.77 -8.90 13.93
CA GLU A 56 7.75 -9.96 14.17
C GLU A 56 7.12 -11.16 14.86
N GLY A 57 7.60 -12.37 14.53
CA GLY A 57 7.05 -13.62 15.05
C GLY A 57 5.80 -14.12 14.32
N THR A 58 5.25 -13.36 13.36
CA THR A 58 4.26 -13.89 12.42
C THR A 58 4.94 -14.60 11.25
N GLY A 59 4.27 -15.63 10.71
CA GLY A 59 4.70 -16.28 9.47
C GLY A 59 4.54 -15.35 8.26
N ASP A 60 4.87 -15.86 7.07
CA ASP A 60 4.71 -15.08 5.84
C ASP A 60 3.26 -14.62 5.64
N VAL A 61 3.09 -13.40 5.14
CA VAL A 61 1.77 -12.85 4.82
C VAL A 61 1.10 -13.73 3.76
N PRO A 62 -0.09 -14.31 4.03
CA PRO A 62 -0.76 -15.18 3.08
C PRO A 62 -1.06 -14.48 1.75
N ARG A 63 -1.02 -15.24 0.65
CA ARG A 63 -1.20 -14.71 -0.70
C ARG A 63 -2.52 -13.96 -0.88
N HIS A 64 -3.62 -14.42 -0.27
CA HIS A 64 -4.92 -13.76 -0.38
C HIS A 64 -5.00 -12.44 0.38
N VAL A 65 -4.22 -12.26 1.46
CA VAL A 65 -4.07 -10.97 2.16
C VAL A 65 -3.33 -9.97 1.27
N ILE A 66 -2.25 -10.41 0.61
CA ILE A 66 -1.53 -9.59 -0.37
C ILE A 66 -2.45 -9.22 -1.54
N GLU A 67 -3.22 -10.18 -2.06
CA GLU A 67 -4.18 -9.94 -3.13
C GLU A 67 -5.24 -8.91 -2.70
N ARG A 68 -5.79 -9.04 -1.49
CA ARG A 68 -6.77 -8.09 -0.95
C ARG A 68 -6.18 -6.68 -0.84
N ALA A 69 -4.98 -6.54 -0.29
CA ALA A 69 -4.29 -5.26 -0.19
C ALA A 69 -4.02 -4.64 -1.58
N ALA A 70 -3.68 -5.46 -2.57
CA ALA A 70 -3.49 -5.01 -3.94
C ALA A 70 -4.80 -4.55 -4.58
N GLN A 71 -5.90 -5.27 -4.34
CA GLN A 71 -7.24 -4.88 -4.81
C GLN A 71 -7.66 -3.52 -4.24
N LEU A 72 -7.39 -3.28 -2.96
CA LEU A 72 -7.63 -1.99 -2.30
C LEU A 72 -6.75 -0.88 -2.89
N ALA A 73 -5.48 -1.15 -3.15
CA ALA A 73 -4.58 -0.19 -3.80
C ALA A 73 -5.09 0.20 -5.20
N ALA A 74 -5.59 -0.77 -5.97
CA ALA A 74 -6.20 -0.52 -7.27
C ALA A 74 -7.54 0.23 -7.15
N TRP A 75 -8.41 -0.14 -6.22
CA TRP A 75 -9.70 0.49 -5.97
C TRP A 75 -9.56 1.95 -5.52
N HIS A 76 -8.62 2.23 -4.62
CA HIS A 76 -8.34 3.58 -4.12
C HIS A 76 -7.35 4.36 -5.00
N SER A 77 -7.33 4.07 -6.30
CA SER A 77 -6.57 4.80 -7.30
C SER A 77 -7.46 5.32 -8.42
N LYS A 78 -6.86 6.08 -9.34
CA LYS A 78 -7.51 6.46 -10.61
C LYS A 78 -7.81 5.26 -11.53
N ALA A 79 -7.34 4.06 -11.19
CA ALA A 79 -7.60 2.83 -11.94
C ALA A 79 -8.94 2.14 -11.58
N ARG A 80 -9.72 2.67 -10.63
CA ARG A 80 -10.96 2.04 -10.11
C ARG A 80 -11.92 1.53 -11.18
N GLY A 81 -12.13 2.29 -12.26
CA GLY A 81 -13.06 1.97 -13.34
C GLY A 81 -12.44 1.18 -14.50
N ALA A 82 -11.21 0.69 -14.37
CA ALA A 82 -10.55 -0.04 -15.44
C ALA A 82 -11.24 -1.39 -15.71
N ARG A 83 -11.34 -1.75 -16.99
CA ARG A 83 -11.98 -3.00 -17.44
C ARG A 83 -11.12 -4.25 -17.26
N GLY A 84 -9.83 -4.07 -16.95
CA GLY A 84 -8.83 -5.14 -16.87
C GLY A 84 -8.10 -5.17 -15.54
N LYS A 85 -7.17 -6.12 -15.40
CA LYS A 85 -6.31 -6.20 -14.23
C LYS A 85 -5.34 -5.02 -14.18
N ILE A 86 -5.16 -4.46 -13.00
CA ILE A 86 -4.22 -3.39 -12.69
C ILE A 86 -2.94 -3.99 -12.13
N SER A 87 -1.81 -3.52 -12.64
CA SER A 87 -0.50 -3.81 -12.06
C SER A 87 -0.32 -3.01 -10.77
N VAL A 88 0.02 -3.69 -9.69
CA VAL A 88 0.25 -3.13 -8.37
C VAL A 88 1.68 -3.46 -7.96
N HIS A 89 2.46 -2.45 -7.61
CA HIS A 89 3.79 -2.66 -7.03
C HIS A 89 3.63 -3.21 -5.62
N LEU A 90 4.46 -4.18 -5.26
CA LEU A 90 4.56 -4.78 -3.94
C LEU A 90 6.03 -4.77 -3.51
N CYS A 91 6.32 -4.24 -2.34
CA CYS A 91 7.66 -4.31 -1.76
C CYS A 91 7.61 -4.29 -0.23
N ARG A 92 8.76 -4.40 0.43
CA ARG A 92 8.85 -4.09 1.86
C ARG A 92 8.83 -2.58 2.04
N ALA A 93 8.27 -2.09 3.14
CA ALA A 93 8.31 -0.66 3.46
C ALA A 93 9.75 -0.13 3.59
N ALA A 94 10.71 -0.98 3.97
CA ALA A 94 12.14 -0.65 3.98
C ALA A 94 12.72 -0.32 2.59
N ASP A 95 12.07 -0.74 1.51
CA ASP A 95 12.45 -0.40 0.13
C ASP A 95 11.83 0.90 -0.36
N VAL A 96 10.97 1.54 0.45
CA VAL A 96 10.30 2.80 0.14
C VAL A 96 11.09 3.96 0.73
N SER A 97 11.39 4.95 -0.11
CA SER A 97 12.10 6.16 0.30
C SER A 97 11.48 7.40 -0.35
N LYS A 98 11.73 8.57 0.23
CA LYS A 98 11.28 9.85 -0.35
C LYS A 98 12.46 10.65 -0.90
N PRO A 99 12.51 10.91 -2.22
CA PRO A 99 13.51 11.81 -2.77
C PRO A 99 13.38 13.22 -2.17
N ARG A 100 14.51 13.89 -1.96
CA ARG A 100 14.54 15.25 -1.41
C ARG A 100 13.76 16.20 -2.33
N GLY A 101 12.81 16.95 -1.75
CA GLY A 101 11.98 17.91 -2.49
C GLY A 101 10.81 17.30 -3.28
N ALA A 102 10.61 15.98 -3.25
CA ALA A 102 9.47 15.36 -3.92
C ALA A 102 8.13 15.82 -3.30
N PRO A 103 7.08 16.02 -4.13
CA PRO A 103 5.75 16.39 -3.65
C PRO A 103 5.15 15.33 -2.72
N PRO A 104 4.09 15.66 -1.96
CA PRO A 104 3.40 14.70 -1.12
C PRO A 104 2.92 13.47 -1.90
N GLY A 105 3.07 12.29 -1.33
CA GLY A 105 2.69 11.01 -1.92
C GLY A 105 3.71 10.45 -2.91
N GLN A 106 4.70 11.23 -3.36
CA GLN A 106 5.71 10.73 -4.28
C GLN A 106 6.86 10.04 -3.53
N VAL A 107 7.06 8.75 -3.84
CA VAL A 107 8.10 7.90 -3.27
C VAL A 107 8.94 7.23 -4.36
N ARG A 108 10.11 6.74 -3.97
CA ARG A 108 11.00 5.91 -4.78
C ARG A 108 11.10 4.53 -4.15
N LEU A 109 10.94 3.51 -4.98
CA LEU A 109 11.12 2.11 -4.60
C LEU A 109 12.53 1.65 -4.99
N ARG A 110 13.23 1.02 -4.07
CA ARG A 110 14.54 0.39 -4.34
C ARG A 110 14.37 -0.92 -5.10
N ASN A 111 13.52 -1.79 -4.60
CA ASN A 111 13.14 -3.08 -5.17
C ASN A 111 11.64 -3.26 -5.03
N PHE A 112 10.99 -3.89 -6.01
CA PHE A 112 9.58 -4.22 -5.95
C PHE A 112 9.25 -5.37 -6.89
N GLU A 113 8.17 -6.05 -6.58
CA GLU A 113 7.50 -7.02 -7.43
C GLU A 113 6.21 -6.40 -7.99
N THR A 114 5.58 -7.08 -8.95
CA THR A 114 4.30 -6.66 -9.51
C THR A 114 3.25 -7.75 -9.39
N VAL A 115 2.09 -7.41 -8.82
CA VAL A 115 0.91 -8.28 -8.75
C VAL A 115 -0.18 -7.68 -9.65
N LYS A 116 -0.97 -8.54 -10.33
CA LYS A 116 -2.07 -8.09 -11.19
C LYS A 116 -3.42 -8.47 -10.59
N VAL A 117 -4.28 -7.49 -10.32
CA VAL A 117 -5.58 -7.67 -9.66
C VAL A 117 -6.68 -6.88 -10.36
N TYR A 118 -7.94 -7.31 -10.24
CA TYR A 118 -9.07 -6.43 -10.56
C TYR A 118 -9.31 -5.46 -9.39
N PRO A 119 -9.62 -4.17 -9.63
CA PRO A 119 -10.02 -3.27 -8.56
C PRO A 119 -11.26 -3.83 -7.85
N LYS A 120 -11.23 -3.89 -6.52
CA LYS A 120 -12.36 -4.36 -5.71
C LYS A 120 -12.39 -3.60 -4.38
N GLU A 121 -13.58 -3.14 -4.01
CA GLU A 121 -13.86 -2.52 -2.70
C GLU A 121 -13.76 -3.52 -1.57
#